data_AF-A0A8K0IIT3-F1
#
_entry.id   AF-A0A8K0IIT3-F1
#
_cell.length_a   1.000
_cell.length_b   1.000
_cell.length_c   1.000
_cell.angle_alpha   90.00
_cell.angle_beta   90.00
_cell.angle_gamma   90.00
#
_symmetry.space_group_name_H-M   'P 1'
#
loop_
_entity.id
_entity.type
_entity.pdbx_description
1 polymer ?
#
loop_
_entity_poly.entity_id
_entity_poly.type
_entity_poly.pdbx_seq_one_letter_code
_entity_poly.pdbx_strand_id
1 'polypeptide(L)'
;MNFPKEGSQLTPPHHAEDFKWKDYCPMVFRNLREMFKIDAADYMISICGNAALRELSSPGKSGSVFFLSQDDRFMIKTLRKSEVQFRFVVMGNMFCTELRIHRRFDLKGSSLGRSTDKIEIDENTTLKDLDLNYCFYLEPSWRDALLKQIEIDSKFLETQHIMDYSLLLGVHYRAPQHLRSHASHHRSVTADRLTVLSEEDVQEDEIFSYPEGLVLVPRGSDENSVVVGPHIRGSRLRASAAGFEEVDLLLPGTARLQIQLGVNMPARAEHIPAEDKTQLFHEVYDVVLYLGIIDILQEYNMTKKIEHAYKSLQFDSLSISAVDPEFYSQRFLRFIQTVFPENP
;
A
#
# COMPACT_ATOMS: atom_id res chain seq x y z
N MET A 1 -7.35 7.86 32.80
CA MET A 1 -8.60 7.38 33.39
C MET A 1 -8.34 6.00 33.99
N ASN A 2 -8.82 5.75 35.21
CA ASN A 2 -8.65 4.46 35.88
C ASN A 2 -9.84 3.55 35.55
N PHE A 3 -9.58 2.27 35.31
CA PHE A 3 -10.57 1.23 35.05
C PHE A 3 -10.36 0.11 36.08
N PRO A 4 -10.99 0.21 37.27
CA PRO A 4 -10.97 -0.86 38.26
C PRO A 4 -11.88 -2.00 37.82
N LYS A 5 -11.50 -3.24 38.15
CA LYS A 5 -12.22 -4.48 37.81
C LYS A 5 -13.70 -4.46 38.24
N GLU A 6 -13.94 -3.97 39.46
CA GLU A 6 -15.30 -3.83 40.04
C GLU A 6 -16.10 -2.65 39.47
N GLY A 7 -15.50 -1.83 38.60
CA GLY A 7 -16.12 -0.63 38.04
C GLY A 7 -16.04 0.59 38.96
N SER A 8 -16.49 1.74 38.43
CA SER A 8 -16.54 3.01 39.14
C SER A 8 -17.77 3.83 38.68
N GLN A 9 -17.96 5.03 39.23
CA GLN A 9 -18.99 5.96 38.75
C GLN A 9 -18.81 6.36 37.28
N LEU A 10 -17.58 6.25 36.74
CA LEU A 10 -17.24 6.68 35.38
C LEU A 10 -16.97 5.53 34.41
N THR A 11 -16.80 4.30 34.91
CA THR A 11 -16.38 3.15 34.11
C THR A 11 -17.14 1.89 34.52
N PRO A 12 -17.62 1.06 33.58
CA PRO A 12 -18.32 -0.18 33.91
C PRO A 12 -17.37 -1.22 34.53
N PRO A 13 -17.89 -2.20 35.30
CA PRO A 13 -17.13 -3.36 35.72
C PRO A 13 -16.69 -4.23 34.52
N HIS A 14 -15.60 -4.96 34.67
CA HIS A 14 -15.02 -5.78 33.59
C HIS A 14 -14.25 -7.01 34.08
N HIS A 15 -13.95 -7.94 33.18
CA HIS A 15 -13.23 -9.18 33.51
C HIS A 15 -11.70 -9.01 33.63
N ALA A 16 -11.13 -7.95 33.04
CA ALA A 16 -9.70 -7.65 33.13
C ALA A 16 -9.28 -7.21 34.55
N GLU A 17 -7.98 -7.28 34.85
CA GLU A 17 -7.41 -6.66 36.05
C GLU A 17 -7.49 -5.13 35.98
N ASP A 18 -7.28 -4.46 37.12
CA ASP A 18 -7.25 -3.00 37.20
C ASP A 18 -6.22 -2.41 36.23
N PHE A 19 -6.66 -1.48 35.38
CA PHE A 19 -5.78 -0.82 34.42
C PHE A 19 -6.02 0.67 34.32
N LYS A 20 -5.08 1.36 33.67
CA LYS A 20 -5.18 2.79 33.37
C LYS A 20 -5.19 2.99 31.86
N TRP A 21 -6.17 3.75 31.39
CA TRP A 21 -6.26 4.16 30.00
C TRP A 21 -5.86 5.63 29.86
N LYS A 22 -5.07 5.93 28.82
CA LYS A 22 -4.73 7.30 28.45
C LYS A 22 -4.90 7.47 26.95
N ASP A 23 -5.76 8.41 26.59
CA ASP A 23 -5.90 8.90 25.22
C ASP A 23 -4.96 10.10 25.02
N TYR A 24 -4.16 10.05 23.96
CA TYR A 24 -3.15 11.06 23.66
C TYR A 24 -3.66 11.98 22.56
N CYS A 25 -3.70 13.28 22.83
CA CYS A 25 -4.15 14.30 21.87
C CYS A 25 -5.52 13.99 21.22
N PRO A 26 -6.58 13.71 22.02
CA PRO A 26 -7.86 13.22 21.50
C PRO A 26 -8.49 14.13 20.43
N MET A 27 -8.36 15.45 20.59
CA MET A 27 -8.88 16.41 19.61
C MET A 27 -8.10 16.42 18.30
N VAL A 28 -6.79 16.18 18.34
CA VAL A 28 -5.97 16.06 17.13
C VAL A 28 -6.37 14.81 16.35
N PHE A 29 -6.48 13.65 17.03
CA PHE A 29 -6.91 12.40 16.37
C PHE A 29 -8.38 12.40 15.96
N ARG A 30 -9.23 13.20 16.60
CA ARG A 30 -10.58 13.49 16.10
C ARG A 30 -10.51 14.25 14.77
N ASN A 31 -9.78 15.36 14.72
CA ASN A 31 -9.65 16.16 13.50
C ASN A 31 -9.02 15.35 12.35
N LEU A 32 -8.01 14.52 12.64
CA LEU A 32 -7.43 13.61 11.65
C LEU A 32 -8.48 12.64 11.10
N ARG A 33 -9.27 11.99 11.96
CA ARG A 33 -10.37 11.10 11.52
C ARG A 33 -11.40 11.83 10.66
N GLU A 34 -11.78 13.05 11.02
CA GLU A 34 -12.71 13.88 10.25
C GLU A 34 -12.13 14.30 8.88
N MET A 35 -10.85 14.67 8.82
CA MET A 35 -10.13 14.92 7.55
C MET A 35 -10.11 13.67 6.67
N PHE A 36 -9.94 12.51 7.30
CA PHE A 36 -10.01 11.20 6.68
C PHE A 36 -11.46 10.68 6.51
N LYS A 37 -12.50 11.50 6.71
CA LYS A 37 -13.91 11.08 6.54
C LYS A 37 -14.27 9.77 7.28
N ILE A 38 -13.58 9.49 8.39
CA ILE A 38 -13.85 8.35 9.25
C ILE A 38 -14.94 8.77 10.23
N ASP A 39 -16.12 8.18 10.10
CA ASP A 39 -17.18 8.37 11.10
C ASP A 39 -16.75 7.81 12.47
N ALA A 40 -17.08 8.55 13.53
CA ALA A 40 -16.66 8.21 14.87
C ALA A 40 -17.36 6.96 15.42
N ALA A 41 -18.64 6.75 15.10
CA ALA A 41 -19.38 5.57 15.53
C ALA A 41 -18.87 4.33 14.80
N ASP A 42 -18.67 4.42 13.49
CA ASP A 42 -18.09 3.33 12.69
C ASP A 42 -16.71 2.94 13.21
N TYR A 43 -15.83 3.91 13.47
CA TYR A 43 -14.51 3.66 14.03
C TYR A 43 -14.58 2.91 15.38
N MET A 44 -15.50 3.30 16.25
CA MET A 44 -15.68 2.64 17.54
C MET A 44 -16.23 1.22 17.40
N ILE A 45 -17.11 0.96 16.43
CA ILE A 45 -17.60 -0.39 16.14
C ILE A 45 -16.47 -1.27 15.63
N SER A 46 -15.63 -0.78 14.70
CA SER A 46 -14.51 -1.55 14.13
C SER A 46 -13.44 -1.91 15.17
N ILE A 47 -13.14 -1.00 16.11
CA ILE A 47 -12.06 -1.18 17.09
C ILE A 47 -12.52 -1.78 18.42
N CYS A 48 -13.72 -1.43 18.87
CA CYS A 48 -14.24 -1.79 20.20
C CYS A 48 -15.51 -2.66 20.15
N GLY A 49 -15.91 -3.13 18.98
CA GLY A 49 -17.03 -4.05 18.83
C GLY A 49 -16.84 -5.36 19.61
N ASN A 50 -17.90 -6.16 19.69
CA ASN A 50 -17.89 -7.43 20.44
C ASN A 50 -16.98 -8.51 19.84
N ALA A 51 -16.42 -8.27 18.66
CA ALA A 51 -15.52 -9.20 18.00
C ALA A 51 -14.07 -8.97 18.43
N ALA A 52 -13.34 -10.07 18.60
CA ALA A 52 -11.93 -10.00 18.93
C ALA A 52 -11.10 -9.44 17.76
N LEU A 53 -10.11 -8.61 18.10
CA LEU A 53 -9.06 -8.19 17.17
C LEU A 53 -8.22 -9.40 16.75
N ARG A 54 -7.88 -9.48 15.46
CA ARG A 54 -7.07 -10.57 14.92
C ARG A 54 -5.60 -10.23 15.05
N GLU A 55 -4.85 -11.01 15.83
CA GLU A 55 -3.40 -10.85 15.91
C GLU A 55 -2.74 -11.31 14.61
N LEU A 56 -1.88 -10.45 14.05
CA LEU A 56 -1.04 -10.76 12.92
C LEU A 56 0.35 -11.12 13.43
N SER A 57 0.81 -12.32 13.12
CA SER A 57 2.17 -12.75 13.42
C SER A 57 3.15 -11.81 12.72
N SER A 58 3.92 -11.05 13.49
CA SER A 58 4.96 -10.17 12.96
C SER A 58 6.34 -10.81 13.13
N PRO A 59 6.89 -11.45 12.09
CA PRO A 59 8.25 -11.99 12.15
C PRO A 59 9.34 -10.90 12.15
N GLY A 60 8.97 -9.62 12.31
CA GLY A 60 9.87 -8.48 12.20
C GLY A 60 10.83 -8.33 13.38
N LYS A 61 12.06 -7.87 13.10
CA LYS A 61 13.14 -7.64 14.09
C LYS A 61 12.76 -6.70 15.25
N SER A 62 11.67 -5.95 15.13
CA SER A 62 11.22 -4.94 16.11
C SER A 62 10.49 -5.52 17.32
N GLY A 63 10.00 -6.77 17.25
CA GLY A 63 9.15 -7.35 18.31
C GLY A 63 7.83 -6.60 18.56
N SER A 64 7.40 -5.76 17.61
CA SER A 64 6.09 -5.10 17.66
C SER A 64 5.02 -6.07 17.18
N VAL A 65 3.93 -6.21 17.94
CA VAL A 65 2.76 -7.00 17.57
C VAL A 65 1.81 -6.13 16.76
N PHE A 66 1.11 -6.74 15.81
CA PHE A 66 0.08 -6.10 15.02
C PHE A 66 -1.25 -6.78 15.27
N PHE A 67 -2.31 -5.99 15.33
CA PHE A 67 -3.69 -6.48 15.35
C PHE A 67 -4.46 -5.86 14.20
N LEU A 68 -5.46 -6.57 13.70
CA LEU A 68 -6.36 -6.13 12.64
C LEU A 68 -7.79 -6.13 13.16
N SER A 69 -8.56 -5.09 12.83
CA SER A 69 -10.00 -5.07 13.08
C SER A 69 -10.69 -6.20 12.30
N GLN A 70 -11.88 -6.61 12.75
CA GLN A 70 -12.58 -7.74 12.11
C GLN A 70 -13.00 -7.42 10.67
N ASP A 71 -13.28 -6.15 10.38
CA ASP A 71 -13.67 -5.61 9.08
C ASP A 71 -12.46 -5.20 8.21
N ASP A 72 -11.24 -5.47 8.67
CA ASP A 72 -9.97 -5.18 7.99
C ASP A 72 -9.67 -3.71 7.73
N ARG A 73 -10.49 -2.79 8.20
CA ARG A 73 -10.32 -1.35 7.95
C ARG A 73 -9.15 -0.75 8.72
N PHE A 74 -8.87 -1.24 9.92
CA PHE A 74 -7.89 -0.64 10.83
C PHE A 74 -6.89 -1.66 11.36
N MET A 75 -5.64 -1.21 11.46
CA MET A 75 -4.55 -1.93 12.09
C MET A 75 -4.16 -1.25 13.40
N ILE A 76 -3.83 -2.05 14.40
CA ILE A 76 -3.25 -1.61 15.65
C ILE A 76 -1.82 -2.09 15.72
N LYS A 77 -0.87 -1.17 15.76
CA LYS A 77 0.55 -1.49 15.92
C LYS A 77 0.99 -1.18 17.34
N THR A 78 1.57 -2.14 18.04
CA THR A 78 2.17 -1.89 19.35
C THR A 78 3.44 -1.07 19.18
N LEU A 79 3.56 0.01 19.95
CA LEU A 79 4.76 0.80 20.11
C LEU A 79 5.63 0.19 21.23
N ARG A 80 6.95 0.48 21.24
CA ARG A 80 7.94 -0.12 22.15
C ARG A 80 7.36 -0.46 23.53
N LYS A 81 7.41 -1.76 23.86
CA LYS A 81 6.95 -2.31 25.14
C LYS A 81 7.93 -1.91 26.24
N SER A 82 7.48 -1.15 27.23
CA SER A 82 8.13 -1.18 28.55
C SER A 82 7.40 -2.19 29.42
N GLU A 83 8.06 -2.72 30.44
CA GLU A 83 7.46 -3.69 31.36
C GLU A 83 6.23 -3.13 32.11
N VAL A 84 6.11 -1.81 32.17
CA VAL A 84 5.09 -1.09 32.96
C VAL A 84 4.01 -0.44 32.10
N GLN A 85 4.29 -0.20 30.80
CA GLN A 85 3.39 0.58 29.95
C GLN A 85 3.31 0.02 28.54
N PHE A 86 2.09 -0.30 28.14
CA PHE A 86 1.76 -0.69 26.78
C PHE A 86 1.25 0.53 26.02
N ARG A 87 1.84 0.79 24.84
CA ARG A 87 1.42 1.85 23.92
C ARG A 87 1.15 1.25 22.56
N PHE A 88 0.16 1.78 21.87
CA PHE A 88 -0.15 1.38 20.51
C PHE A 88 -0.66 2.58 19.72
N VAL A 89 -0.65 2.44 18.41
CA VAL A 89 -1.26 3.38 17.47
C VAL A 89 -2.27 2.63 16.62
N VAL A 90 -3.41 3.26 16.35
CA VAL A 90 -4.40 2.77 15.39
C VAL A 90 -4.19 3.52 14.08
N MET A 91 -4.16 2.79 12.97
CA MET A 91 -3.94 3.33 11.63
C MET A 91 -4.83 2.61 10.61
N GLY A 92 -5.12 3.26 9.49
CA GLY A 92 -5.85 2.60 8.40
C GLY A 92 -5.04 1.44 7.81
N ASN A 93 -5.71 0.35 7.46
CA ASN A 93 -5.10 -0.76 6.73
C ASN A 93 -4.95 -0.39 5.25
N MET A 94 -3.71 -0.41 4.76
CA MET A 94 -3.41 -0.08 3.36
C MET A 94 -3.94 -1.13 2.36
N PHE A 95 -4.23 -2.34 2.80
CA PHE A 95 -4.72 -3.43 1.93
C PHE A 95 -6.19 -3.80 2.15
N CYS A 96 -6.94 -2.98 2.90
CA CYS A 96 -8.40 -3.01 2.84
C CYS A 96 -8.82 -2.40 1.50
N THR A 97 -9.02 -3.24 0.48
CA THR A 97 -9.08 -2.86 -0.95
C THR A 97 -10.24 -3.60 -1.62
N GLU A 98 -10.82 -3.05 -2.69
CA GLU A 98 -11.83 -3.77 -3.50
C GLU A 98 -11.22 -4.95 -4.26
N LEU A 99 -9.94 -4.81 -4.63
CA LEU A 99 -9.24 -5.77 -5.46
C LEU A 99 -8.29 -6.60 -4.62
N ARG A 100 -8.36 -7.92 -4.80
CA ARG A 100 -7.46 -8.86 -4.14
C ARG A 100 -5.99 -8.51 -4.42
N ILE A 101 -5.20 -8.29 -3.36
CA ILE A 101 -3.76 -8.09 -3.47
C ILE A 101 -3.07 -9.45 -3.65
N HIS A 102 -2.49 -9.68 -4.83
CA HIS A 102 -1.83 -10.93 -5.19
C HIS A 102 -0.35 -10.98 -4.75
N ARG A 103 0.32 -9.82 -4.74
CA ARG A 103 1.71 -9.68 -4.27
C ARG A 103 1.86 -8.43 -3.41
N ARG A 104 2.73 -8.52 -2.40
CA ARG A 104 3.05 -7.44 -1.46
C ARG A 104 4.56 -7.27 -1.38
N PHE A 105 5.04 -6.04 -1.42
CA PHE A 105 6.46 -5.70 -1.29
C PHE A 105 6.65 -4.61 -0.25
N ASP A 106 7.65 -4.77 0.61
CA ASP A 106 8.19 -3.74 1.50
C ASP A 106 9.53 -3.29 0.90
N LEU A 107 9.61 -2.04 0.45
CA LEU A 107 10.74 -1.50 -0.33
C LEU A 107 11.42 -0.34 0.41
N LYS A 108 12.76 -0.37 0.52
CA LYS A 108 13.57 0.64 1.26
C LYS A 108 14.75 1.20 0.46
N GLY A 109 15.04 0.59 -0.69
CA GLY A 109 16.22 0.90 -1.50
C GLY A 109 17.54 0.44 -0.90
N SER A 110 17.53 -0.58 -0.04
CA SER A 110 18.74 -1.19 0.55
C SER A 110 18.81 -2.68 0.20
N SER A 111 19.96 -3.32 0.42
CA SER A 111 20.19 -4.73 0.05
C SER A 111 20.39 -5.68 1.24
N LEU A 112 20.94 -5.21 2.36
CA LEU A 112 21.27 -6.08 3.48
C LEU A 112 20.01 -6.61 4.22
N GLY A 113 19.77 -7.92 4.13
CA GLY A 113 18.58 -8.57 4.72
C GLY A 113 17.27 -8.21 4.01
N ARG A 114 17.37 -7.78 2.75
CA ARG A 114 16.26 -7.33 1.90
C ARG A 114 15.85 -8.36 0.85
N SER A 115 15.97 -9.64 1.22
CA SER A 115 15.30 -10.78 0.57
C SER A 115 14.45 -11.52 1.62
N THR A 116 13.52 -12.35 1.15
CA THR A 116 12.64 -13.18 1.97
C THR A 116 13.16 -14.61 2.00
N ASP A 117 13.42 -15.14 3.20
CA ASP A 117 13.97 -16.49 3.38
C ASP A 117 12.92 -17.61 3.18
N LYS A 118 11.68 -17.27 2.82
CA LYS A 118 10.60 -18.25 2.67
C LYS A 118 10.71 -18.99 1.34
N ILE A 119 10.69 -20.32 1.44
CA ILE A 119 10.71 -21.23 0.29
C ILE A 119 9.36 -21.21 -0.46
N GLU A 120 8.25 -21.04 0.26
CA GLU A 120 6.90 -20.90 -0.30
C GLU A 120 6.38 -19.47 -0.12
N ILE A 121 6.11 -18.80 -1.25
CA ILE A 121 5.56 -17.45 -1.29
C ILE A 121 4.05 -17.54 -1.39
N ASP A 122 3.37 -17.27 -0.27
CA ASP A 122 1.91 -17.10 -0.22
C ASP A 122 1.50 -15.62 -0.38
N GLU A 123 0.20 -15.35 -0.44
CA GLU A 123 -0.35 -13.99 -0.62
C GLU A 123 -0.18 -13.07 0.59
N ASN A 124 0.12 -13.65 1.77
CA ASN A 124 0.38 -12.90 2.99
C ASN A 124 1.87 -12.62 3.18
N THR A 125 2.72 -13.20 2.34
CA THR A 125 4.15 -13.00 2.35
C THR A 125 4.47 -11.63 1.76
N THR A 126 5.13 -10.81 2.58
CA THR A 126 5.62 -9.49 2.16
C THR A 126 7.06 -9.63 1.69
N LEU A 127 7.23 -9.53 0.38
CA LEU A 127 8.51 -9.58 -0.32
C LEU A 127 9.30 -8.30 -0.09
N LYS A 128 10.60 -8.30 -0.41
CA LYS A 128 11.50 -7.15 -0.19
C LYS A 128 12.20 -6.75 -1.49
N ASP A 129 13.17 -5.85 -1.40
CA ASP A 129 13.85 -5.19 -2.54
C ASP A 129 14.50 -6.18 -3.49
N LEU A 130 15.22 -7.18 -2.97
CA LEU A 130 15.91 -8.17 -3.79
C LEU A 130 14.98 -9.24 -4.36
N ASP A 131 13.76 -9.32 -3.83
CA ASP A 131 12.73 -10.22 -4.34
C ASP A 131 11.90 -9.56 -5.45
N LEU A 132 12.07 -8.24 -5.68
CA LEU A 132 11.35 -7.50 -6.70
C LEU A 132 12.02 -7.68 -8.06
N ASN A 133 11.36 -8.44 -8.93
CA ASN A 133 11.80 -8.74 -10.29
C ASN A 133 10.93 -8.07 -11.36
N TYR A 134 10.24 -6.97 -11.01
CA TYR A 134 9.40 -6.21 -11.93
C TYR A 134 9.69 -4.72 -11.81
N CYS A 135 9.60 -4.02 -12.93
CA CYS A 135 9.36 -2.58 -12.95
C CYS A 135 7.91 -2.31 -13.38
N PHE A 136 7.39 -1.13 -13.01
CA PHE A 136 6.00 -0.75 -13.24
C PHE A 136 5.92 0.55 -14.02
N TYR A 137 5.43 0.47 -15.25
CA TYR A 137 5.20 1.61 -16.13
C TYR A 137 3.81 2.18 -15.87
N LEU A 138 3.79 3.46 -15.50
CA LEU A 138 2.59 4.23 -15.23
C LEU A 138 2.33 5.19 -16.39
N GLU A 139 1.10 5.69 -16.51
CA GLU A 139 0.85 6.86 -17.36
C GLU A 139 1.78 8.02 -16.94
N PRO A 140 2.40 8.75 -17.88
CA PRO A 140 3.47 9.71 -17.55
C PRO A 140 3.08 10.76 -16.51
N SER A 141 1.88 11.35 -16.62
CA SER A 141 1.42 12.36 -15.67
C SER A 141 1.19 11.77 -14.27
N TRP A 142 0.72 10.52 -14.19
CA TRP A 142 0.53 9.81 -12.93
C TRP A 142 1.85 9.42 -12.29
N ARG A 143 2.83 8.99 -13.10
CA ARG A 143 4.20 8.72 -12.65
C ARG A 143 4.82 9.96 -12.02
N ASP A 144 4.76 11.09 -12.72
CA ASP A 144 5.36 12.34 -12.25
C ASP A 144 4.68 12.85 -10.98
N ALA A 145 3.35 12.76 -10.91
CA ALA A 145 2.59 13.08 -9.71
C ALA A 145 2.97 12.17 -8.52
N LEU A 146 3.17 10.87 -8.77
CA LEU A 146 3.55 9.89 -7.75
C LEU A 146 4.95 10.14 -7.22
N LEU A 147 5.93 10.24 -8.10
CA LEU A 147 7.32 10.47 -7.71
C LEU A 147 7.46 11.80 -6.96
N LYS A 148 6.76 12.85 -7.42
CA LYS A 148 6.74 14.14 -6.74
C LYS A 148 6.12 14.07 -5.34
N GLN A 149 5.02 13.34 -5.16
CA GLN A 149 4.44 13.17 -3.82
C GLN A 149 5.38 12.38 -2.89
N ILE A 150 5.97 11.29 -3.38
CA ILE A 150 6.93 10.49 -2.60
C ILE A 150 8.15 11.33 -2.22
N GLU A 151 8.63 12.21 -3.11
CA GLU A 151 9.70 13.17 -2.81
C GLU A 151 9.30 14.15 -1.69
N ILE A 152 8.11 14.76 -1.77
CA ILE A 152 7.58 15.67 -0.74
C ILE A 152 7.50 14.95 0.62
N ASP A 153 6.93 13.74 0.63
CA ASP A 153 6.76 12.95 1.85
C ASP A 153 8.12 12.53 2.42
N SER A 154 9.04 12.09 1.57
CA SER A 154 10.41 11.71 1.97
C SER A 154 11.18 12.90 2.53
N LYS A 155 11.01 14.10 1.96
CA LYS A 155 11.62 15.32 2.46
C LYS A 155 11.05 15.71 3.82
N PHE A 156 9.74 15.58 4.01
CA PHE A 156 9.12 15.77 5.31
C PHE A 156 9.72 14.81 6.35
N LEU A 157 9.79 13.51 6.06
CA LEU A 157 10.36 12.51 6.98
C LEU A 157 11.84 12.79 7.30
N GLU A 158 12.63 13.20 6.31
CA GLU A 158 14.01 13.63 6.49
C GLU A 158 14.11 14.81 7.48
N THR A 159 13.27 15.84 7.32
CA THR A 159 13.26 17.00 8.23
C THR A 159 12.88 16.66 9.66
N GLN A 160 12.12 15.57 9.85
CA GLN A 160 11.75 15.04 11.16
C GLN A 160 12.79 14.04 11.70
N HIS A 161 13.92 13.84 11.01
CA HIS A 161 14.95 12.84 11.34
C HIS A 161 14.40 11.41 11.43
N ILE A 162 13.38 11.10 10.63
CA ILE A 162 12.78 9.77 10.52
C ILE A 162 13.48 9.01 9.40
N MET A 163 13.79 7.74 9.66
CA MET A 163 14.42 6.84 8.69
C MET A 163 13.85 5.43 8.82
N ASP A 164 14.38 4.48 8.05
CA ASP A 164 13.93 3.07 8.05
C ASP A 164 12.45 2.88 7.65
N TYR A 165 11.82 3.88 7.03
CA TYR A 165 10.47 3.79 6.46
C TYR A 165 10.48 3.01 5.14
N SER A 166 9.42 2.27 4.85
CA SER A 166 9.31 1.51 3.58
C SER A 166 8.23 2.10 2.69
N LEU A 167 8.36 1.95 1.37
CA LEU A 167 7.21 1.96 0.48
C LEU A 167 6.61 0.55 0.53
N LEU A 168 5.41 0.43 1.11
CA LEU A 168 4.61 -0.77 0.98
C LEU A 168 3.92 -0.71 -0.39
N LEU A 169 4.04 -1.78 -1.19
CA LEU A 169 3.47 -1.90 -2.53
C LEU A 169 2.65 -3.19 -2.63
N GLY A 170 1.37 -3.07 -2.96
CA GLY A 170 0.45 -4.15 -3.28
C GLY A 170 0.17 -4.17 -4.77
N VAL A 171 0.18 -5.36 -5.36
CA VAL A 171 -0.04 -5.59 -6.78
C VAL A 171 -1.24 -6.51 -6.97
N HIS A 172 -2.21 -6.03 -7.73
CA HIS A 172 -3.31 -6.83 -8.26
C HIS A 172 -3.12 -7.08 -9.75
N TYR A 173 -2.73 -8.30 -10.12
CA TYR A 173 -2.80 -8.76 -11.51
C TYR A 173 -4.23 -8.84 -12.02
N ARG A 174 -4.48 -8.28 -13.19
CA ARG A 174 -5.71 -8.54 -13.94
C ARG A 174 -5.79 -10.03 -14.28
N ALA A 175 -6.93 -10.66 -14.03
CA ALA A 175 -7.11 -12.06 -14.38
C ALA A 175 -6.97 -12.26 -15.91
N PRO A 176 -6.10 -13.18 -16.38
CA PRO A 176 -6.00 -13.48 -17.79
C PRO A 176 -7.33 -14.00 -18.35
N GLN A 177 -7.70 -13.60 -19.56
CA GLN A 177 -8.97 -13.99 -20.20
C GLN A 177 -9.19 -15.51 -20.27
N HIS A 178 -8.12 -16.32 -20.31
CA HIS A 178 -8.17 -17.79 -20.38
C HIS A 178 -8.65 -18.51 -19.11
N LEU A 179 -8.55 -17.88 -17.93
CA LEU A 179 -9.22 -18.38 -16.73
C LEU A 179 -10.73 -18.10 -16.74
N ARG A 180 -11.20 -17.21 -17.62
CA ARG A 180 -12.63 -17.04 -17.97
C ARG A 180 -13.04 -17.90 -19.18
N SER A 181 -12.10 -18.25 -20.07
CA SER A 181 -12.37 -18.95 -21.34
C SER A 181 -11.89 -20.41 -21.42
N HIS A 182 -11.78 -21.13 -20.29
CA HIS A 182 -11.91 -22.60 -20.30
C HIS A 182 -13.30 -23.07 -20.76
N ALA A 183 -14.22 -22.13 -21.05
CA ALA A 183 -15.48 -22.34 -21.76
C ALA A 183 -15.41 -22.14 -23.30
N SER A 184 -14.34 -21.61 -23.90
CA SER A 184 -14.30 -21.44 -25.37
C SER A 184 -12.91 -21.05 -25.91
N HIS A 185 -12.46 -21.84 -26.89
CA HIS A 185 -11.11 -21.94 -27.43
C HIS A 185 -10.56 -20.77 -28.28
N HIS A 186 -9.22 -20.67 -28.26
CA HIS A 186 -8.24 -20.32 -29.32
C HIS A 186 -8.45 -19.11 -30.26
N ARG A 187 -7.60 -18.06 -30.16
CA ARG A 187 -6.44 -17.74 -31.07
C ARG A 187 -5.86 -16.32 -30.86
N SER A 188 -4.52 -16.26 -30.83
CA SER A 188 -3.53 -15.28 -31.37
C SER A 188 -3.71 -13.74 -31.32
N VAL A 189 -2.89 -13.11 -30.46
CA VAL A 189 -1.95 -11.94 -30.63
C VAL A 189 -2.34 -10.74 -31.53
N THR A 190 -2.44 -9.53 -30.93
CA THR A 190 -1.67 -8.31 -31.29
C THR A 190 -1.81 -7.19 -30.24
N ALA A 191 -0.71 -6.44 -30.05
CA ALA A 191 -0.36 -5.58 -28.92
C ALA A 191 -1.03 -4.18 -28.85
N ASP A 192 -0.85 -3.58 -27.66
CA ASP A 192 -1.00 -2.17 -27.27
C ASP A 192 -2.40 -1.56 -27.40
N ARG A 193 -3.08 -1.32 -26.26
CA ARG A 193 -3.81 -0.07 -25.93
C ARG A 193 -4.56 -0.15 -24.59
N LEU A 194 -4.28 0.82 -23.70
CA LEU A 194 -5.30 1.32 -22.78
C LEU A 194 -6.46 1.85 -23.64
N THR A 195 -7.60 1.18 -23.56
CA THR A 195 -8.76 1.52 -24.38
C THR A 195 -9.72 2.33 -23.51
N VAL A 196 -10.02 3.55 -23.93
CA VAL A 196 -11.01 4.41 -23.27
C VAL A 196 -12.33 4.31 -24.01
N LEU A 197 -13.42 4.04 -23.30
CA LEU A 197 -14.76 3.90 -23.87
C LEU A 197 -15.65 5.08 -23.45
N SER A 198 -16.43 5.61 -24.39
CA SER A 198 -17.54 6.56 -24.14
C SER A 198 -18.80 5.81 -23.67
N GLU A 199 -19.61 6.45 -22.83
CA GLU A 199 -20.81 5.83 -22.23
C GLU A 199 -21.98 5.60 -23.23
N GLU A 200 -21.84 6.01 -24.50
CA GLU A 200 -22.93 5.94 -25.50
C GLU A 200 -23.01 4.63 -26.32
N ASP A 201 -22.06 3.69 -26.17
CA ASP A 201 -22.00 2.47 -27.00
C ASP A 201 -22.38 1.15 -26.28
N VAL A 202 -23.23 1.20 -25.25
CA VAL A 202 -23.73 -0.04 -24.62
C VAL A 202 -24.95 -0.57 -25.39
N GLN A 203 -24.72 -1.18 -26.56
CA GLN A 203 -25.67 -2.12 -27.15
C GLN A 203 -25.35 -3.53 -26.65
N GLU A 204 -26.37 -4.22 -26.12
CA GLU A 204 -26.28 -5.51 -25.41
C GLU A 204 -25.79 -6.71 -26.26
N ASP A 205 -25.46 -6.53 -27.54
CA ASP A 205 -25.15 -7.61 -28.48
C ASP A 205 -23.65 -7.82 -28.81
N GLU A 206 -22.71 -7.10 -28.18
CA GLU A 206 -21.25 -7.32 -28.37
C GLU A 206 -20.53 -7.86 -27.11
N ILE A 207 -20.95 -9.02 -26.61
CA ILE A 207 -20.28 -9.72 -25.49
C ILE A 207 -18.89 -10.29 -25.87
N PHE A 208 -18.45 -10.18 -27.13
CA PHE A 208 -17.25 -10.88 -27.64
C PHE A 208 -16.02 -10.01 -27.96
N SER A 209 -16.00 -8.71 -27.63
CA SER A 209 -14.80 -7.89 -27.88
C SER A 209 -14.48 -6.96 -26.70
N TYR A 210 -14.10 -7.53 -25.56
CA TYR A 210 -13.45 -6.72 -24.52
C TYR A 210 -11.97 -6.54 -24.87
N PRO A 211 -11.45 -5.31 -24.89
CA PRO A 211 -10.08 -5.04 -25.28
C PRO A 211 -9.05 -5.74 -24.37
N GLU A 212 -7.93 -6.12 -24.97
CA GLU A 212 -6.70 -6.52 -24.31
C GLU A 212 -6.11 -5.32 -23.54
N GLY A 213 -6.68 -4.93 -22.41
CA GLY A 213 -6.09 -3.93 -21.52
C GLY A 213 -6.95 -3.57 -20.31
N LEU A 214 -6.38 -2.89 -19.32
CA LEU A 214 -7.17 -2.16 -18.34
C LEU A 214 -7.98 -1.07 -19.05
N VAL A 215 -9.27 -0.96 -18.71
CA VAL A 215 -10.19 -0.01 -19.36
C VAL A 215 -10.32 1.21 -18.47
N LEU A 216 -10.09 2.40 -19.05
CA LEU A 216 -10.37 3.66 -18.38
C LEU A 216 -11.67 4.25 -18.91
N VAL A 217 -12.46 4.87 -18.05
CA VAL A 217 -13.71 5.53 -18.44
C VAL A 217 -13.70 6.97 -17.96
N PRO A 218 -14.05 7.95 -18.82
CA PRO A 218 -14.13 9.35 -18.42
C PRO A 218 -15.13 9.54 -17.30
N ARG A 219 -14.79 10.33 -16.28
CA ARG A 219 -15.74 10.69 -15.22
C ARG A 219 -16.67 11.78 -15.72
N GLY A 220 -17.91 11.41 -16.05
CA GLY A 220 -19.01 12.34 -16.26
C GLY A 220 -19.43 13.03 -14.95
N SER A 221 -20.29 14.04 -15.03
CA SER A 221 -20.78 14.79 -13.86
C SER A 221 -21.64 13.98 -12.89
N ASP A 222 -21.91 12.71 -13.18
CA ASP A 222 -22.75 11.83 -12.35
C ASP A 222 -21.89 11.03 -11.35
N GLU A 223 -21.74 11.58 -10.14
CA GLU A 223 -20.95 10.99 -9.05
C GLU A 223 -21.55 9.68 -8.48
N ASN A 224 -22.80 9.34 -8.82
CA ASN A 224 -23.58 8.29 -8.16
C ASN A 224 -23.19 6.84 -8.48
N SER A 225 -22.33 6.59 -9.48
CA SER A 225 -21.90 5.22 -9.85
C SER A 225 -20.49 4.85 -9.38
N VAL A 226 -19.78 5.79 -8.76
CA VAL A 226 -18.37 5.61 -8.38
C VAL A 226 -18.27 4.93 -7.02
N VAL A 227 -17.63 3.75 -6.98
CA VAL A 227 -17.24 3.15 -5.71
C VAL A 227 -16.00 3.88 -5.22
N VAL A 228 -16.19 4.79 -4.26
CA VAL A 228 -15.09 5.32 -3.45
C VAL A 228 -14.72 4.21 -2.47
N GLY A 229 -13.57 3.60 -2.66
CA GLY A 229 -13.16 2.49 -1.82
C GLY A 229 -12.96 2.87 -0.36
N PRO A 230 -12.73 1.89 0.54
CA PRO A 230 -12.49 2.15 1.96
C PRO A 230 -11.16 2.89 2.18
N HIS A 231 -10.35 3.05 1.14
CA HIS A 231 -9.15 3.84 1.15
C HIS A 231 -9.46 5.32 1.29
N ILE A 232 -8.96 5.86 2.38
CA ILE A 232 -9.09 7.26 2.65
C ILE A 232 -7.81 7.96 2.22
N ARG A 233 -7.72 8.31 0.94
CA ARG A 233 -6.61 9.08 0.40
C ARG A 233 -7.10 10.30 -0.36
N GLY A 234 -6.25 11.32 -0.36
CA GLY A 234 -6.66 12.69 -0.70
C GLY A 234 -6.67 12.99 -2.20
N SER A 235 -5.57 12.74 -2.90
CA SER A 235 -5.36 13.33 -4.24
C SER A 235 -5.90 12.44 -5.36
N ARG A 236 -6.94 12.92 -6.03
CA ARG A 236 -7.42 12.37 -7.32
C ARG A 236 -6.36 12.60 -8.41
N LEU A 237 -6.30 11.70 -9.39
CA LEU A 237 -5.41 11.80 -10.54
C LEU A 237 -6.16 12.24 -11.81
N ARG A 238 -5.58 13.18 -12.57
CA ARG A 238 -6.11 13.66 -13.86
C ARG A 238 -5.43 12.90 -14.99
N ALA A 239 -6.15 12.60 -16.09
CA ALA A 239 -5.60 11.88 -17.23
C ALA A 239 -5.28 12.83 -18.39
N SER A 240 -4.15 13.52 -18.31
CA SER A 240 -3.77 14.49 -19.34
C SER A 240 -3.47 13.87 -20.71
N ALA A 241 -3.00 12.62 -20.78
CA ALA A 241 -2.67 11.96 -22.04
C ALA A 241 -3.88 11.63 -22.91
N ALA A 242 -5.05 11.43 -22.30
CA ALA A 242 -6.27 11.03 -23.00
C ALA A 242 -7.29 12.18 -23.17
N GLY A 243 -6.91 13.41 -22.77
CA GLY A 243 -7.75 14.60 -22.91
C GLY A 243 -8.90 14.68 -21.89
N PHE A 244 -8.88 13.88 -20.83
CA PHE A 244 -9.93 13.84 -19.81
C PHE A 244 -9.50 14.54 -18.53
N GLU A 245 -10.42 15.27 -17.88
CA GLU A 245 -10.15 15.92 -16.60
C GLU A 245 -10.01 14.92 -15.45
N GLU A 246 -10.87 13.89 -15.39
CA GLU A 246 -10.79 12.77 -14.44
C GLU A 246 -11.21 11.46 -15.12
N VAL A 247 -10.59 10.35 -14.75
CA VAL A 247 -10.91 9.01 -15.28
C VAL A 247 -11.00 7.98 -14.16
N ASP A 248 -11.79 6.94 -14.42
CA ASP A 248 -11.97 5.78 -13.55
C ASP A 248 -11.48 4.50 -14.19
N LEU A 249 -11.04 3.57 -13.35
CA LEU A 249 -10.68 2.23 -13.77
C LEU A 249 -11.95 1.38 -13.83
N LEU A 250 -12.29 0.87 -15.01
CA LEU A 250 -13.35 -0.11 -15.19
C LEU A 250 -12.74 -1.51 -15.26
N LEU A 251 -13.10 -2.36 -14.30
CA LEU A 251 -12.78 -3.79 -14.33
C LEU A 251 -14.05 -4.59 -14.60
N PRO A 252 -14.18 -5.26 -15.76
CA PRO A 252 -15.37 -6.03 -16.11
C PRO A 252 -15.72 -7.09 -15.07
N GLY A 253 -16.92 -7.00 -14.51
CA GLY A 253 -17.43 -7.90 -13.47
C GLY A 253 -17.07 -7.49 -12.03
N THR A 254 -16.40 -6.35 -11.83
CA THR A 254 -16.13 -5.79 -10.49
C THR A 254 -16.94 -4.50 -10.29
N ALA A 255 -16.33 -3.34 -10.48
CA ALA A 255 -16.92 -2.02 -10.27
C ALA A 255 -16.13 -0.96 -11.04
N ARG A 256 -16.70 0.24 -11.12
CA ARG A 256 -16.01 1.46 -11.55
C ARG A 256 -15.23 2.01 -10.35
N LEU A 257 -13.90 1.88 -10.41
CA LEU A 257 -13.00 2.21 -9.32
C LEU A 257 -12.36 3.57 -9.52
N GLN A 258 -12.46 4.42 -8.50
CA GLN A 258 -11.80 5.71 -8.50
C GLN A 258 -10.28 5.54 -8.43
N ILE A 259 -9.58 6.20 -9.37
CA ILE A 259 -8.12 6.27 -9.37
C ILE A 259 -7.68 7.46 -8.50
N GLN A 260 -6.80 7.18 -7.55
CA GLN A 260 -6.19 8.19 -6.69
C GLN A 260 -4.70 7.93 -6.57
N LEU A 261 -3.96 8.90 -6.06
CA LEU A 261 -2.53 8.72 -5.88
C LEU A 261 -2.24 7.63 -4.84
N GLY A 262 -1.64 6.55 -5.34
CA GLY A 262 -1.30 5.34 -4.60
C GLY A 262 -2.46 4.37 -4.34
N VAL A 263 -3.61 4.54 -4.99
CA VAL A 263 -4.78 3.66 -4.87
C VAL A 263 -5.38 3.43 -6.25
N ASN A 264 -5.69 2.17 -6.57
CA ASN A 264 -6.25 1.79 -7.86
C ASN A 264 -5.42 2.28 -9.06
N MET A 265 -4.09 2.41 -8.92
CA MET A 265 -3.25 2.97 -9.98
C MET A 265 -2.98 1.92 -11.07
N PRO A 266 -3.52 2.07 -12.29
CA PRO A 266 -3.25 1.16 -13.40
C PRO A 266 -1.79 1.27 -13.83
N ALA A 267 -1.13 0.14 -14.03
CA ALA A 267 0.25 0.07 -14.50
C ALA A 267 0.47 -1.15 -15.39
N ARG A 268 1.53 -1.10 -16.18
CA ARG A 268 2.09 -2.27 -16.87
C ARG A 268 3.31 -2.76 -16.10
N ALA A 269 3.24 -3.99 -15.60
CA ALA A 269 4.38 -4.63 -14.96
C ALA A 269 5.20 -5.38 -16.01
N GLU A 270 6.50 -5.12 -16.07
CA GLU A 270 7.43 -5.84 -16.95
C GLU A 270 8.48 -6.54 -16.11
N HIS A 271 8.73 -7.81 -16.43
CA HIS A 271 9.72 -8.61 -15.74
C HIS A 271 11.15 -8.11 -16.06
N ILE A 272 11.96 -7.91 -15.02
CA ILE A 272 13.38 -7.55 -15.12
C ILE A 272 14.17 -8.83 -15.37
N PRO A 273 14.84 -9.01 -16.53
CA PRO A 273 15.62 -10.21 -16.81
C PRO A 273 16.75 -10.38 -15.78
N ALA A 274 16.89 -11.58 -15.21
CA ALA A 274 18.08 -11.91 -14.41
C ALA A 274 19.28 -12.06 -15.36
N GLU A 275 20.45 -11.53 -14.98
CA GLU A 275 21.69 -11.50 -15.79
C GLU A 275 22.12 -12.87 -16.35
N ASP A 276 21.61 -13.99 -15.79
CA ASP A 276 22.10 -15.34 -16.05
C ASP A 276 21.09 -16.29 -16.74
N LYS A 277 19.96 -15.79 -17.26
CA LYS A 277 19.01 -16.66 -17.99
C LYS A 277 18.58 -16.07 -19.33
N THR A 278 18.89 -16.83 -20.38
CA THR A 278 18.33 -16.79 -21.74
C THR A 278 16.81 -17.07 -21.72
N GLN A 279 16.02 -16.29 -20.99
CA GLN A 279 14.57 -16.37 -21.03
C GLN A 279 14.06 -15.48 -22.17
N LEU A 280 13.66 -16.15 -23.24
CA LEU A 280 13.18 -15.60 -24.50
C LEU A 280 11.79 -14.93 -24.42
N PHE A 281 11.20 -14.81 -23.23
CA PHE A 281 9.82 -14.36 -23.02
C PHE A 281 9.80 -13.11 -22.16
N HIS A 282 9.46 -11.98 -22.78
CA HIS A 282 9.16 -10.73 -22.10
C HIS A 282 7.76 -10.85 -21.48
N GLU A 283 7.69 -11.18 -20.19
CA GLU A 283 6.42 -11.28 -19.47
C GLU A 283 5.94 -9.88 -19.08
N VAL A 284 4.81 -9.49 -19.65
CA VAL A 284 4.14 -8.21 -19.43
C VAL A 284 2.77 -8.46 -18.84
N TYR A 285 2.44 -7.76 -17.76
CA TYR A 285 1.18 -7.90 -17.07
C TYR A 285 0.49 -6.56 -16.88
N ASP A 286 -0.82 -6.53 -17.15
CA ASP A 286 -1.71 -5.47 -16.69
C ASP A 286 -1.93 -5.62 -15.18
N VAL A 287 -1.58 -4.59 -14.42
CA VAL A 287 -1.71 -4.59 -12.96
C VAL A 287 -2.36 -3.33 -12.41
N VAL A 288 -2.96 -3.46 -11.24
CA VAL A 288 -3.45 -2.34 -10.44
C VAL A 288 -2.63 -2.26 -9.16
N LEU A 289 -2.09 -1.08 -8.87
CA LEU A 289 -1.16 -0.84 -7.78
C LEU A 289 -1.83 -0.10 -6.61
N TYR A 290 -1.44 -0.50 -5.41
CA TYR A 290 -1.76 0.15 -4.14
C TYR A 290 -0.47 0.35 -3.37
N LEU A 291 -0.14 1.56 -2.96
CA LEU A 291 1.20 1.86 -2.44
C LEU A 291 1.16 2.91 -1.36
N GLY A 292 2.08 2.92 -0.40
CA GLY A 292 2.11 3.95 0.64
C GLY A 292 3.32 3.82 1.55
N ILE A 293 3.78 4.94 2.10
CA ILE A 293 4.92 4.94 3.02
C ILE A 293 4.45 4.45 4.40
N ILE A 294 5.18 3.48 4.95
CA ILE A 294 4.90 2.85 6.25
C ILE A 294 6.10 2.97 7.20
N ASP A 295 5.89 2.60 8.46
CA ASP A 295 6.93 2.56 9.50
C ASP A 295 7.60 3.91 9.84
N ILE A 296 6.84 5.00 9.69
CA ILE A 296 7.27 6.40 9.90
C ILE A 296 7.44 6.84 11.38
N LEU A 297 7.39 5.93 12.35
CA LEU A 297 7.48 6.27 13.78
C LEU A 297 8.87 5.96 14.38
N GLN A 298 9.85 5.63 13.54
CA GLN A 298 11.21 5.32 13.97
C GLN A 298 12.13 6.53 13.78
N GLU A 299 12.34 7.28 14.87
CA GLU A 299 13.30 8.39 14.90
C GLU A 299 14.75 7.89 14.96
N TYR A 300 15.64 8.54 14.20
CA TYR A 300 17.06 8.27 14.26
C TYR A 300 17.68 8.83 15.56
N ASN A 301 17.87 7.95 16.54
CA ASN A 301 18.46 8.30 17.83
C ASN A 301 19.94 7.87 17.97
N MET A 302 20.62 8.32 19.02
CA MET A 302 22.04 8.00 19.26
C MET A 302 22.36 6.49 19.31
N THR A 303 21.41 5.64 19.73
CA THR A 303 21.56 4.18 19.70
C THR A 303 21.66 3.65 18.27
N LYS A 304 20.91 4.25 17.33
CA LYS A 304 20.98 3.92 15.91
C LYS A 304 22.26 4.39 15.24
N LYS A 305 22.83 5.52 15.69
CA LYS A 305 24.19 5.95 15.25
C LYS A 305 25.26 4.92 15.60
N ILE A 306 25.16 4.29 16.78
CA ILE A 306 26.08 3.22 17.21
C ILE A 306 25.84 1.95 16.39
N GLU A 307 24.58 1.57 16.14
CA GLU A 307 24.24 0.44 15.28
C GLU A 307 24.77 0.63 13.85
N HIS A 308 24.63 1.84 13.30
CA HIS A 308 25.17 2.22 11.99
C HIS A 308 26.70 2.13 11.99
N ALA A 309 27.38 2.74 12.96
CA ALA A 309 28.83 2.71 13.06
C ALA A 309 29.38 1.27 13.16
N TYR A 310 28.70 0.39 13.90
CA TYR A 310 29.09 -1.02 13.98
C TYR A 310 28.90 -1.74 12.64
N LYS A 311 27.77 -1.52 11.96
CA LYS A 311 27.46 -2.19 10.69
C LYS A 311 28.32 -1.67 9.53
N SER A 312 28.61 -0.38 9.49
CA SER A 312 29.45 0.24 8.46
C SER A 312 30.93 -0.15 8.56
N LEU A 313 31.37 -0.68 9.71
CA LEU A 313 32.71 -1.27 9.87
C LEU A 313 32.83 -2.66 9.25
N GLN A 314 31.71 -3.38 9.09
CA GLN A 314 31.69 -4.75 8.54
C GLN A 314 31.16 -4.81 7.11
N PHE A 315 30.31 -3.86 6.70
CA PHE A 315 29.62 -3.87 5.40
C PHE A 315 29.68 -2.49 4.76
N ASP A 316 29.58 -2.45 3.42
CA ASP A 316 29.50 -1.18 2.69
C ASP A 316 28.28 -0.36 3.16
N SER A 317 28.53 0.91 3.50
CA SER A 317 27.55 1.88 3.99
C SER A 317 26.29 1.96 3.10
N LEU A 318 26.43 1.77 1.79
CA LEU A 318 25.33 1.77 0.81
C LEU A 318 24.32 0.63 1.03
N SER A 319 24.76 -0.50 1.60
CA SER A 319 23.93 -1.70 1.77
C SER A 319 23.02 -1.68 3.00
N ILE A 320 23.27 -0.76 3.95
CA ILE A 320 22.66 -0.76 5.29
C ILE A 320 21.43 0.14 5.32
N SER A 321 20.29 -0.34 5.84
CA SER A 321 19.07 0.48 5.93
C SER A 321 19.21 1.67 6.89
N ALA A 322 19.84 1.47 8.05
CA ALA A 322 19.95 2.47 9.11
C ALA A 322 21.13 3.41 8.86
N VAL A 323 20.90 4.54 8.19
CA VAL A 323 21.90 5.52 7.73
C VAL A 323 21.41 6.94 8.03
N ASP A 324 22.25 7.95 7.82
CA ASP A 324 21.83 9.36 7.96
C ASP A 324 20.51 9.64 7.18
N PRO A 325 19.53 10.37 7.76
CA PRO A 325 18.22 10.59 7.13
C PRO A 325 18.29 11.22 5.72
N GLU A 326 19.24 12.11 5.45
CA GLU A 326 19.40 12.74 4.12
C GLU A 326 19.88 11.71 3.10
N PHE A 327 20.87 10.90 3.49
CA PHE A 327 21.35 9.82 2.63
C PHE A 327 20.28 8.73 2.45
N TYR A 328 19.51 8.44 3.50
CA TYR A 328 18.39 7.51 3.45
C TYR A 328 17.35 7.93 2.41
N SER A 329 16.87 9.18 2.50
CA SER A 329 15.82 9.69 1.62
C SER A 329 16.27 9.69 0.17
N GLN A 330 17.51 10.11 -0.12
CA GLN A 330 18.07 10.11 -1.47
C GLN A 330 18.18 8.71 -2.06
N ARG A 331 18.69 7.73 -1.28
CA ARG A 331 18.79 6.34 -1.72
C ARG A 331 17.41 5.74 -1.98
N PHE A 332 16.48 5.95 -1.07
CA PHE A 332 15.09 5.51 -1.20
C PHE A 332 14.47 6.05 -2.48
N LEU A 333 14.55 7.36 -2.74
CA LEU A 333 14.00 7.99 -3.94
C LEU A 333 14.62 7.44 -5.24
N ARG A 334 15.96 7.28 -5.29
CA ARG A 334 16.62 6.69 -6.46
C ARG A 334 16.15 5.26 -6.73
N PHE A 335 15.98 4.45 -5.68
CA PHE A 335 15.46 3.11 -5.84
C PHE A 335 14.01 3.11 -6.34
N ILE A 336 13.14 3.97 -5.78
CA ILE A 336 11.76 4.09 -6.25
C ILE A 336 11.69 4.52 -7.72
N GLN A 337 12.59 5.38 -8.19
CA GLN A 337 12.69 5.72 -9.62
C GLN A 337 13.04 4.52 -10.51
N THR A 338 13.80 3.54 -10.02
CA THR A 338 14.05 2.29 -10.77
C THR A 338 12.83 1.35 -10.78
N VAL A 339 11.99 1.42 -9.75
CA VAL A 339 10.73 0.65 -9.68
C VAL A 339 9.68 1.24 -10.64
N PHE A 340 9.67 2.58 -10.80
CA PHE A 340 8.75 3.31 -11.68
C PHE A 340 9.53 4.09 -12.77
N PRO A 341 10.08 3.39 -13.78
CA PRO A 341 10.86 4.00 -14.86
C PRO A 341 10.02 4.92 -15.75
N GLU A 342 10.69 5.72 -16.59
CA GLU A 342 10.03 6.45 -17.68
C GLU A 342 9.51 5.46 -18.73
N ASN A 343 8.40 5.81 -19.38
CA ASN A 343 7.90 5.00 -20.49
C ASN A 343 8.87 5.09 -21.68
N PRO A 344 9.16 3.95 -22.35
CA PRO A 344 10.08 3.89 -23.47
C PRO A 344 9.62 4.65 -24.72
#